data_AF-A0A9D6UHC1-F1
#
_entry.id   AF-A0A9D6UHC1-F1
#
_cell.length_a   1.000
_cell.length_b   1.000
_cell.length_c   1.000
_cell.angle_alpha   90.00
_cell.angle_beta   90.00
_cell.angle_gamma   90.00
#
_symmetry.space_group_name_H-M   'P 1'
#
loop_
_entity.id
_entity.type
_entity.pdbx_description
1 polymer ?
#
loop_
_entity_poly.entity_id
_entity_poly.type
_entity_poly.pdbx_seq_one_letter_code
_entity_poly.pdbx_strand_id
1 'polypeptide(L)'
;REFERVGGTKTLKVDVRVIAATNKELDKEVKAGRFRDDLYYRLNVVTVHMPSLRERIEDIISLVNHFLKYYKEKNNKTIKGIHPDAISLMQSYNWPGNIRELENAIERSVIMSRGEYIVPSDLPIAVQSADKTEIDAGKSIKDVEKNLIVKTLNETKNNRTKAAHLLGITRRTLLNKIKEYKIK
;
A
#
# COMPACT_ATOMS: atom_id res chain seq x y z
N ARG A 1 -32.22 -14.93 -22.18
CA ARG A 1 -32.74 -15.15 -20.80
C ARG A 1 -34.15 -14.56 -20.72
N GLU A 2 -35.03 -15.09 -19.88
CA GLU A 2 -36.42 -14.64 -19.74
C GLU A 2 -36.68 -14.17 -18.30
N PHE A 3 -37.43 -13.08 -18.13
CA PHE A 3 -37.88 -12.64 -16.82
C PHE A 3 -39.23 -11.93 -16.92
N GLU A 4 -39.93 -11.86 -15.79
CA GLU A 4 -41.16 -11.11 -15.65
C GLU A 4 -40.92 -9.91 -14.75
N ARG A 5 -41.58 -8.80 -15.05
CA ARG A 5 -41.59 -7.66 -14.12
C ARG A 5 -42.30 -8.11 -12.85
N VAL A 6 -41.87 -7.61 -11.70
CA VAL A 6 -42.58 -7.89 -10.44
C VAL A 6 -44.03 -7.39 -10.59
N GLY A 7 -44.99 -8.32 -10.50
CA GLY A 7 -46.42 -8.04 -10.69
C GLY A 7 -46.92 -8.06 -12.15
N GLY A 8 -46.07 -8.38 -13.12
CA GLY A 8 -46.46 -8.52 -14.53
C GLY A 8 -46.52 -9.98 -14.97
N THR A 9 -47.46 -10.33 -15.83
CA THR A 9 -47.64 -11.69 -16.40
C THR A 9 -46.96 -11.88 -17.75
N LYS A 10 -46.30 -10.82 -18.27
CA LYS A 10 -45.65 -10.86 -19.58
C LYS A 10 -44.18 -11.24 -19.43
N THR A 11 -43.83 -12.41 -19.91
CA THR A 11 -42.44 -12.88 -20.03
C THR A 11 -41.69 -12.04 -21.06
N LEU A 12 -40.57 -11.44 -20.65
CA LEU A 12 -39.69 -10.63 -21.51
C LEU A 12 -38.41 -11.41 -21.81
N LYS A 13 -38.13 -11.60 -23.10
CA LYS A 13 -36.84 -12.13 -23.58
C LYS A 13 -35.82 -11.00 -23.65
N VAL A 14 -34.67 -11.20 -23.02
CA VAL A 14 -33.51 -10.31 -23.12
C VAL A 14 -32.24 -11.07 -23.42
N ASP A 15 -31.37 -10.41 -24.17
CA ASP A 15 -30.00 -10.83 -24.41
C ASP A 15 -29.06 -9.82 -23.74
N VAL A 16 -28.24 -10.29 -22.80
CA VAL A 16 -27.41 -9.43 -21.94
C VAL A 16 -26.07 -10.09 -21.66
N ARG A 17 -25.01 -9.27 -21.68
CA ARG A 17 -23.71 -9.65 -21.14
C ARG A 17 -23.64 -9.24 -19.68
N VAL A 18 -23.42 -10.20 -18.79
CA VAL A 18 -23.31 -9.96 -17.35
C VAL A 18 -21.84 -9.79 -16.98
N ILE A 19 -21.50 -8.69 -16.32
CA ILE A 19 -20.21 -8.46 -15.68
C ILE A 19 -20.50 -8.19 -14.20
N ALA A 20 -19.84 -8.92 -13.31
CA ALA A 20 -19.99 -8.78 -11.87
C ALA A 20 -18.61 -8.60 -11.22
N ALA A 21 -18.55 -7.87 -10.12
CA ALA A 21 -17.35 -7.67 -9.33
C ALA A 21 -17.70 -7.79 -7.84
N THR A 22 -16.77 -8.32 -7.06
CA THR A 22 -16.94 -8.51 -5.61
C THR A 22 -15.59 -8.45 -4.92
N ASN A 23 -15.57 -7.95 -3.69
CA ASN A 23 -14.40 -7.99 -2.79
C ASN A 23 -14.44 -9.19 -1.84
N LYS A 24 -15.47 -10.05 -1.94
CA LYS A 24 -15.61 -11.27 -1.16
C LYS A 24 -15.13 -12.48 -1.95
N GLU A 25 -14.54 -13.44 -1.25
CA GLU A 25 -14.24 -14.75 -1.82
C GLU A 25 -15.52 -15.58 -1.94
N LEU A 26 -16.08 -15.64 -3.15
CA LEU A 26 -17.38 -16.30 -3.39
C LEU A 26 -17.39 -17.78 -3.01
N ASP A 27 -16.28 -18.50 -3.21
CA ASP A 27 -16.15 -19.91 -2.83
C ASP A 27 -16.36 -20.10 -1.31
N LYS A 28 -15.78 -19.21 -0.49
CA LYS A 28 -16.00 -19.20 0.97
C LYS A 28 -17.44 -18.84 1.32
N GLU A 29 -18.06 -17.91 0.61
CA GLU A 29 -19.45 -17.52 0.86
C GLU A 29 -20.45 -18.62 0.49
N VAL A 30 -20.17 -19.41 -0.56
CA VAL A 30 -20.95 -20.60 -0.93
C VAL A 30 -20.84 -21.67 0.16
N LYS A 31 -19.62 -22.00 0.57
CA LYS A 31 -19.36 -22.97 1.66
C LYS A 31 -20.03 -22.56 2.99
N ALA A 32 -20.12 -21.26 3.25
CA ALA A 32 -20.78 -20.72 4.44
C ALA A 32 -22.31 -20.60 4.30
N GLY A 33 -22.90 -21.04 3.18
CA GLY A 33 -24.34 -20.97 2.93
C GLY A 33 -24.90 -19.56 2.70
N ARG A 34 -24.04 -18.54 2.60
CA ARG A 34 -24.42 -17.14 2.38
C ARG A 34 -24.55 -16.79 0.90
N PHE A 35 -24.04 -17.64 0.01
CA PHE A 35 -24.15 -17.46 -1.42
C PHE A 35 -24.67 -18.74 -2.09
N ARG A 36 -25.51 -18.55 -3.10
CA ARG A 36 -26.15 -19.64 -3.84
C ARG A 36 -25.16 -20.30 -4.79
N ASP A 37 -25.04 -21.62 -4.66
CA ASP A 37 -24.13 -22.45 -5.46
C ASP A 37 -24.46 -22.40 -6.97
N ASP A 38 -25.76 -22.45 -7.31
CA ASP A 38 -26.22 -22.37 -8.70
C ASP A 38 -25.91 -21.02 -9.36
N LEU A 39 -25.93 -19.93 -8.57
CA LEU A 39 -25.57 -18.61 -9.06
C LEU A 39 -24.05 -18.46 -9.19
N TYR A 40 -23.28 -19.07 -8.28
CA TYR A 40 -21.82 -19.04 -8.30
C TYR A 40 -21.29 -19.61 -9.61
N TYR A 41 -21.69 -20.82 -10.00
CA TYR A 41 -21.24 -21.42 -11.26
C TYR A 41 -21.70 -20.68 -12.52
N ARG A 42 -22.79 -19.91 -12.44
CA ARG A 42 -23.27 -19.07 -13.56
C ARG A 42 -22.52 -17.74 -13.70
N LEU A 43 -21.91 -17.25 -12.62
CA LEU A 43 -21.12 -16.01 -12.62
C LEU A 43 -19.62 -16.31 -12.81
N ASN A 44 -19.11 -17.35 -12.18
CA ASN A 44 -17.70 -17.72 -12.13
C ASN A 44 -17.26 -18.51 -13.39
N VAL A 45 -17.57 -17.98 -14.58
CA VAL A 45 -17.19 -18.60 -15.87
C VAL A 45 -15.78 -18.15 -16.27
N VAL A 46 -15.53 -16.84 -16.23
CA VAL A 46 -14.22 -16.24 -16.47
C VAL A 46 -13.96 -15.24 -15.36
N THR A 47 -12.91 -15.47 -14.59
CA THR A 47 -12.60 -14.67 -13.40
C THR A 47 -11.30 -13.93 -13.60
N VAL A 48 -11.37 -12.61 -13.44
CA VAL A 48 -10.21 -11.73 -13.47
C VAL A 48 -9.92 -11.32 -12.04
N HIS A 49 -8.76 -11.74 -11.52
CA HIS A 49 -8.29 -11.29 -10.23
C HIS A 49 -7.70 -9.89 -10.36
N MET A 50 -8.18 -8.95 -9.55
CA MET A 50 -7.68 -7.58 -9.55
C MET A 50 -6.57 -7.42 -8.49
N PRO A 51 -5.31 -7.23 -8.89
CA PRO A 51 -4.21 -7.12 -7.95
C PRO A 51 -4.33 -5.87 -7.08
N SER A 52 -3.89 -6.01 -5.84
CA SER A 52 -3.75 -4.91 -4.90
C SER A 52 -2.63 -3.95 -5.32
N LEU A 53 -2.68 -2.69 -4.89
CA LEU A 53 -1.67 -1.70 -5.28
C LEU A 53 -0.25 -2.10 -4.83
N ARG A 54 -0.13 -2.75 -3.67
CA ARG A 54 1.14 -3.31 -3.14
C ARG A 54 1.75 -4.41 -4.01
N GLU A 55 0.97 -5.06 -4.87
CA GLU A 55 1.45 -6.08 -5.81
C GLU A 55 1.93 -5.44 -7.13
N ARG A 56 1.74 -4.12 -7.30
CA ARG A 56 2.09 -3.34 -8.49
C ARG A 56 2.63 -1.96 -8.13
N ILE A 57 3.64 -1.94 -7.27
CA ILE A 57 4.27 -0.71 -6.76
C ILE A 57 4.81 0.16 -7.91
N GLU A 58 5.20 -0.45 -9.03
CA GLU A 58 5.66 0.22 -10.25
C GLU A 58 4.59 1.18 -10.84
N ASP A 59 3.30 0.88 -10.66
CA ASP A 59 2.19 1.71 -11.13
C ASP A 59 2.03 3.00 -10.31
N ILE A 60 2.56 3.05 -9.09
CA ILE A 60 2.33 4.17 -8.15
C ILE A 60 2.75 5.49 -8.77
N ILE A 61 3.91 5.57 -9.41
CA ILE A 61 4.40 6.81 -10.02
C ILE A 61 3.42 7.32 -11.09
N SER A 62 2.95 6.44 -11.96
CA SER A 62 2.00 6.77 -13.02
C SER A 62 0.65 7.24 -12.48
N LEU A 63 0.12 6.52 -11.48
CA LEU A 63 -1.13 6.86 -10.80
C LEU A 63 -1.03 8.20 -10.07
N VAL A 64 0.05 8.42 -9.34
CA VAL A 64 0.32 9.65 -8.61
C VAL A 64 0.41 10.84 -9.54
N ASN A 65 1.11 10.72 -10.67
CA ASN A 65 1.19 11.77 -11.68
C ASN A 65 -0.18 12.09 -12.29
N HIS A 66 -0.99 11.06 -12.52
CA HIS A 66 -2.36 11.23 -12.99
C HIS A 66 -3.22 12.03 -12.00
N PHE A 67 -3.26 11.61 -10.73
CA PHE A 67 -4.04 12.29 -9.69
C PHE A 67 -3.50 13.69 -9.41
N LEU A 68 -2.18 13.88 -9.37
CA LEU A 68 -1.59 15.20 -9.18
C LEU A 68 -2.04 16.17 -10.26
N LYS A 69 -2.05 15.74 -11.53
CA LYS A 69 -2.52 16.56 -12.65
C LYS A 69 -4.00 16.92 -12.48
N TYR A 70 -4.84 15.95 -12.15
CA TYR A 70 -6.27 16.18 -11.95
C TYR A 70 -6.54 17.16 -10.80
N TYR A 71 -5.90 16.96 -9.64
CA TYR A 71 -6.18 17.76 -8.46
C TYR A 71 -5.50 19.12 -8.45
N LYS A 72 -4.35 19.31 -9.10
CA LYS A 72 -3.75 20.65 -9.21
C LYS A 72 -4.62 21.58 -10.06
N GLU A 73 -5.23 21.06 -11.14
CA GLU A 73 -6.16 21.80 -12.01
C GLU A 73 -7.47 22.10 -11.26
N LYS A 74 -8.04 21.09 -10.60
CA LYS A 74 -9.28 21.24 -9.80
C LYS A 74 -9.14 22.27 -8.67
N ASN A 75 -7.97 22.39 -8.06
CA ASN A 75 -7.71 23.28 -6.92
C ASN A 75 -6.97 24.59 -7.28
N ASN A 76 -6.75 24.88 -8.57
CA ASN A 76 -5.99 26.04 -9.04
C ASN A 76 -4.62 26.21 -8.35
N LYS A 77 -3.89 25.11 -8.15
CA LYS A 77 -2.57 25.08 -7.51
C LYS A 77 -1.46 24.93 -8.54
N THR A 78 -0.36 25.66 -8.37
CA THR A 78 0.82 25.62 -9.25
C THR A 78 1.86 24.61 -8.76
N ILE A 79 1.47 23.34 -8.64
CA ILE A 79 2.39 22.28 -8.23
C ILE A 79 3.09 21.71 -9.46
N LYS A 80 4.42 21.74 -9.45
CA LYS A 80 5.32 21.24 -10.49
C LYS A 80 5.52 19.73 -10.41
N GLY A 81 5.52 19.17 -9.20
CA GLY A 81 5.74 17.73 -9.02
C GLY A 81 5.77 17.28 -7.56
N ILE A 82 6.33 16.10 -7.33
CA ILE A 82 6.47 15.48 -6.02
C ILE A 82 7.96 15.25 -5.75
N HIS A 83 8.38 15.52 -4.52
CA HIS A 83 9.76 15.30 -4.10
C HIS A 83 10.11 13.81 -4.12
N PRO A 84 11.32 13.39 -4.54
CA PRO A 84 11.74 11.99 -4.54
C PRO A 84 11.55 11.26 -3.21
N ASP A 85 11.77 11.95 -2.08
CA ASP A 85 11.55 11.39 -0.75
C ASP A 85 10.08 11.05 -0.49
N ALA A 86 9.15 11.90 -0.97
CA ALA A 86 7.72 11.64 -0.84
C ALA A 86 7.29 10.46 -1.72
N ILE A 87 7.87 10.32 -2.92
CA ILE A 87 7.65 9.14 -3.78
C ILE A 87 8.15 7.88 -3.10
N SER A 88 9.34 7.92 -2.50
CA SER A 88 9.93 6.78 -1.78
C SER A 88 9.03 6.31 -0.63
N LEU A 89 8.47 7.25 0.14
CA LEU A 89 7.50 6.94 1.19
C LEU A 89 6.22 6.29 0.63
N MET A 90 5.68 6.83 -0.46
CA MET A 90 4.51 6.25 -1.12
C MET A 90 4.78 4.82 -1.64
N GLN A 91 5.98 4.55 -2.14
CA GLN A 91 6.36 3.21 -2.61
C GLN A 91 6.58 2.22 -1.46
N SER A 92 7.00 2.70 -0.30
CA SER A 92 7.20 1.86 0.90
C SER A 92 5.90 1.52 1.65
N TYR A 93 4.83 2.29 1.43
CA TYR A 93 3.57 2.13 2.14
C TYR A 93 2.67 1.05 1.50
N ASN A 94 1.95 0.30 2.34
CA ASN A 94 1.18 -0.88 1.91
C ASN A 94 -0.16 -0.57 1.23
N TRP A 95 -0.65 0.67 1.30
CA TRP A 95 -1.93 1.11 0.72
C TRP A 95 -3.11 0.17 1.00
N PRO A 96 -3.52 -0.04 2.26
CA PRO A 96 -4.66 -0.90 2.61
C PRO A 96 -5.97 -0.51 1.90
N GLY A 97 -6.20 0.77 1.60
CA GLY A 97 -7.33 1.26 0.82
C GLY A 97 -7.08 1.33 -0.69
N ASN A 98 -5.94 0.78 -1.16
CA ASN A 98 -5.57 0.65 -2.58
C ASN A 98 -5.58 2.02 -3.29
N ILE A 99 -5.94 2.05 -4.58
CA ILE A 99 -5.98 3.29 -5.39
C ILE A 99 -6.80 4.40 -4.73
N ARG A 100 -7.90 4.09 -4.03
CA ARG A 100 -8.73 5.12 -3.38
C ARG A 100 -8.00 5.84 -2.25
N GLU A 101 -7.22 5.10 -1.47
CA GLU A 101 -6.40 5.72 -0.43
C GLU A 101 -5.28 6.57 -1.03
N LEU A 102 -4.66 6.09 -2.12
CA LEU A 102 -3.66 6.85 -2.86
C LEU A 102 -4.23 8.16 -3.42
N GLU A 103 -5.38 8.08 -4.08
CA GLU A 103 -6.11 9.24 -4.63
C GLU A 103 -6.40 10.27 -3.53
N ASN A 104 -7.00 9.84 -2.42
CA ASN A 104 -7.29 10.70 -1.26
C ASN A 104 -6.03 11.32 -0.65
N ALA A 105 -4.94 10.55 -0.57
CA ALA A 105 -3.67 11.03 -0.07
C ALA A 105 -3.13 12.16 -0.95
N ILE A 106 -3.15 11.99 -2.27
CA ILE A 106 -2.70 13.01 -3.23
C ILE A 106 -3.61 14.24 -3.20
N GLU A 107 -4.93 14.09 -3.20
CA GLU A 107 -5.87 15.22 -3.09
C GLU A 107 -5.56 16.06 -1.85
N ARG A 108 -5.42 15.39 -0.70
CA ARG A 108 -5.08 16.05 0.56
C ARG A 108 -3.72 16.75 0.49
N SER A 109 -2.70 16.10 -0.06
CA SER A 109 -1.36 16.68 -0.21
C SER A 109 -1.36 17.90 -1.11
N VAL A 110 -2.13 17.90 -2.21
CA VAL A 110 -2.29 19.08 -3.07
C VAL A 110 -2.90 20.26 -2.30
N ILE A 111 -3.94 20.00 -1.49
CA ILE A 111 -4.58 21.05 -0.67
C ILE A 111 -3.62 21.59 0.40
N MET A 112 -2.90 20.70 1.08
CA MET A 112 -1.99 21.06 2.17
C MET A 112 -0.68 21.70 1.69
N SER A 113 -0.28 21.43 0.46
CA SER A 113 0.97 21.94 -0.11
C SER A 113 1.01 23.47 -0.11
N ARG A 114 2.14 24.00 0.35
CA ARG A 114 2.44 25.44 0.36
C ARG A 114 3.42 25.85 -0.73
N GLY A 115 4.23 24.90 -1.22
CA GLY A 115 5.26 25.13 -2.23
C GLY A 115 4.88 24.58 -3.60
N GLU A 116 5.83 24.63 -4.53
CA GLU A 116 5.70 24.09 -5.88
C GLU A 116 5.86 22.57 -5.96
N TYR A 117 6.31 21.93 -4.87
CA TYR A 117 6.53 20.49 -4.79
C TYR A 117 5.85 19.90 -3.57
N ILE A 118 5.23 18.73 -3.73
CA ILE A 118 4.72 17.94 -2.60
C ILE A 118 5.91 17.31 -1.88
N VAL A 119 6.09 17.66 -0.61
CA VAL A 119 7.14 17.13 0.26
C VAL A 119 6.58 16.08 1.23
N PRO A 120 7.42 15.25 1.88
CA PRO A 120 6.96 14.26 2.85
C PRO A 120 5.99 14.78 3.91
N SER A 121 6.20 16.00 4.42
CA SER A 121 5.34 16.62 5.44
C SER A 121 3.91 16.90 4.96
N ASP A 122 3.68 16.96 3.65
CA ASP A 122 2.36 17.19 3.05
C ASP A 122 1.57 15.89 2.89
N LEU A 123 2.20 14.72 3.07
CA LEU A 123 1.54 13.42 2.98
C LEU A 123 0.69 13.13 4.21
N PRO A 124 -0.29 12.21 4.15
CA PRO A 124 -0.98 11.74 5.35
C PRO A 124 0.01 11.12 6.35
N ILE A 125 -0.25 11.31 7.66
CA ILE A 125 0.61 10.82 8.76
C ILE A 125 0.91 9.31 8.65
N ALA A 126 -0.07 8.51 8.19
CA ALA A 126 0.09 7.08 7.95
C ALA A 126 1.21 6.78 6.94
N VAL A 127 1.26 7.53 5.84
CA VAL A 127 2.28 7.39 4.79
C VAL A 127 3.63 7.97 5.26
N GLN A 128 3.62 9.07 6.00
CA GLN A 128 4.83 9.63 6.62
C GLN A 128 5.53 8.64 7.56
N SER A 129 4.74 7.77 8.19
CA SER A 129 5.21 6.79 9.17
C SER A 129 5.59 5.44 8.55
N ALA A 130 5.45 5.27 7.22
CA ALA A 130 5.79 4.02 6.53
C ALA A 130 7.27 3.60 6.74
N ASP A 131 8.15 4.59 6.94
CA ASP A 131 9.59 4.38 7.19
C ASP A 131 9.93 4.22 8.68
N LYS A 132 8.97 4.50 9.58
CA LYS A 132 9.12 4.19 10.99
C LYS A 132 8.86 2.72 11.14
N THR A 133 9.93 1.93 10.99
CA THR A 133 10.05 0.51 11.38
C THR A 133 9.00 0.17 12.44
N GLU A 134 7.85 -0.33 11.98
CA GLU A 134 6.93 -1.02 12.86
C GLU A 134 7.75 -2.18 13.41
N ILE A 135 7.91 -2.20 14.73
CA ILE A 135 8.46 -3.37 15.42
C ILE A 135 7.44 -4.47 15.18
N ASP A 136 7.66 -5.24 14.12
CA ASP A 136 6.79 -6.31 13.65
C ASP A 136 6.49 -7.24 14.83
N ALA A 137 5.25 -7.23 15.31
CA ALA A 137 4.81 -8.11 16.38
C ALA A 137 4.86 -9.55 15.84
N GLY A 138 5.92 -10.29 16.19
CA GLY A 138 6.19 -11.64 15.67
C GLY A 138 7.66 -11.88 15.30
N LYS A 139 8.49 -10.84 15.16
CA LYS A 139 9.95 -11.00 14.98
C LYS A 139 10.64 -11.27 16.31
N SER A 140 11.63 -12.15 16.31
CA SER A 140 12.45 -12.39 17.50
C SER A 140 13.18 -11.11 17.89
N ILE A 141 13.36 -10.88 19.19
CA ILE A 141 14.18 -9.77 19.72
C ILE A 141 15.56 -9.74 19.04
N LYS A 142 16.10 -10.91 18.68
CA LYS A 142 17.37 -11.04 17.96
C LYS A 142 17.33 -10.45 16.55
N ASP A 143 16.22 -10.60 15.82
CA ASP A 143 16.09 -10.10 14.46
C ASP A 143 15.93 -8.58 14.43
N VAL A 144 15.16 -8.05 15.38
CA VAL A 144 15.03 -6.59 15.59
C VAL A 144 16.40 -5.99 15.91
N GLU A 145 17.13 -6.60 16.84
CA GLU A 145 18.47 -6.14 17.23
C GLU A 145 19.46 -6.22 16.06
N LYS A 146 19.46 -7.31 15.29
CA LYS A 146 20.32 -7.47 14.11
C LYS A 146 20.07 -6.37 13.09
N ASN A 147 18.81 -6.12 12.76
CA ASN A 147 18.43 -5.08 11.78
C ASN A 147 18.83 -3.69 12.26
N LEU A 148 18.65 -3.40 13.55
CA LEU A 148 19.06 -2.13 14.14
C LEU A 148 20.58 -1.93 14.03
N ILE A 149 21.38 -2.96 14.34
CA ILE A 149 22.84 -2.91 14.21
C ILE A 149 23.27 -2.65 12.76
N VAL A 150 22.66 -3.34 11.79
CA VAL A 150 22.97 -3.16 10.37
C VAL A 150 22.64 -1.75 9.91
N LYS A 151 21.46 -1.22 10.29
CA LYS A 151 21.04 0.14 9.93
C LYS A 151 22.00 1.19 10.49
N THR A 152 22.36 1.08 11.77
CA THR A 152 23.30 2.04 12.39
C THR A 152 24.72 1.94 11.81
N LEU A 153 25.19 0.74 11.42
CA LEU A 153 26.48 0.60 10.73
C LEU A 153 26.45 1.28 9.34
N ASN A 154 25.36 1.14 8.59
CA ASN A 154 25.21 1.81 7.29
C ASN A 154 25.18 3.34 7.42
N GLU A 155 24.39 3.88 8.35
CA GLU A 155 24.30 5.32 8.62
C GLU A 155 25.63 5.92 9.07
N THR A 156 26.45 5.15 9.79
CA THR A 156 27.78 5.57 10.25
C THR A 156 28.93 5.23 9.30
N LYS A 157 28.63 4.76 8.08
CA LYS A 157 29.63 4.31 7.09
C LYS A 157 30.63 3.31 7.68
N ASN A 158 30.13 2.32 8.41
CA ASN A 158 30.87 1.26 9.10
C ASN A 158 31.84 1.75 10.19
N ASN A 159 31.66 2.97 10.71
CA ASN A 159 32.41 3.43 11.87
C ASN A 159 31.87 2.79 13.16
N ARG A 160 32.49 1.66 13.53
CA ARG A 160 32.07 0.83 14.67
C ARG A 160 32.06 1.56 16.02
N THR A 161 32.94 2.55 16.22
CA THR A 161 32.96 3.31 17.47
C THR A 161 31.77 4.28 17.54
N LYS A 162 31.47 4.96 16.42
CA LYS A 162 30.32 5.85 16.31
C LYS A 162 29.00 5.07 16.35
N ALA A 163 28.94 3.91 15.71
CA ALA A 163 27.78 3.03 15.75
C ALA A 163 27.49 2.51 17.16
N ALA A 164 28.53 2.09 17.90
CA ALA A 164 28.37 1.62 19.28
C ALA A 164 27.82 2.73 20.20
N HIS A 165 28.34 3.96 20.04
CA HIS A 165 27.86 5.12 20.77
C HIS A 165 26.39 5.43 20.46
N LEU A 166 25.97 5.40 19.19
CA LEU A 166 24.58 5.61 18.80
C LEU A 166 23.63 4.52 19.31
N LEU A 167 24.11 3.28 19.37
CA LEU A 167 23.36 2.14 19.91
C LEU A 167 23.35 2.09 21.44
N GLY A 168 24.09 2.97 22.13
CA GLY A 168 24.18 2.98 23.59
C GLY A 168 24.90 1.75 24.17
N ILE A 169 25.72 1.05 23.39
CA ILE A 169 26.44 -0.15 23.82
C ILE A 169 27.96 0.05 23.72
N THR A 170 28.72 -0.77 24.43
CA THR A 170 30.19 -0.73 24.29
C THR A 170 30.62 -1.24 22.91
N ARG A 171 31.75 -0.72 22.41
CA ARG A 171 32.39 -1.21 21.17
C ARG A 171 32.62 -2.73 21.19
N ARG A 172 32.96 -3.28 22.36
CA ARG A 172 33.14 -4.74 22.56
C ARG A 172 31.84 -5.50 22.36
N THR A 173 30.74 -5.01 22.94
CA THR A 173 29.40 -5.60 22.78
C THR A 173 28.97 -5.57 21.31
N LEU A 174 29.18 -4.46 20.62
CA LEU A 174 28.88 -4.35 19.18
C LEU A 174 29.67 -5.37 18.36
N LEU A 175 30.98 -5.50 18.58
CA LEU A 175 31.82 -6.47 17.85
C LEU A 175 31.40 -7.92 18.09
N ASN A 176 31.00 -8.25 19.33
CA ASN A 176 30.47 -9.57 19.66
C ASN A 176 29.17 -9.85 18.91
N LYS A 177 28.23 -8.88 18.87
CA LYS A 177 26.95 -9.01 18.15
C LYS A 177 27.13 -9.08 16.63
N ILE A 178 28.07 -8.33 16.06
CA ILE A 178 28.43 -8.43 14.63
C ILE A 178 28.90 -9.85 14.30
N LYS A 179 29.72 -10.46 15.16
CA LYS A 179 30.21 -11.82 15.00
C LYS A 179 29.11 -12.87 15.20
N GLU A 180 28.29 -12.70 16.24
CA GLU A 180 27.16 -13.59 16.56
C GLU A 180 26.13 -13.62 15.41
N TYR A 181 25.78 -12.46 14.88
CA TYR A 181 24.79 -12.32 13.81
C TYR A 181 25.36 -12.44 12.40
N LYS A 182 26.67 -12.71 12.27
CA LYS A 182 27.41 -12.86 11.00
C LYS A 182 27.15 -11.69 10.04
N ILE A 183 27.17 -10.46 10.59
CA ILE A 183 27.01 -9.23 9.83
C ILE A 183 28.33 -8.96 9.09
N LYS A 184 28.29 -8.82 7.77
CA LYS A 184 29.46 -8.56 6.91
C LYS A 184 29.81 -7.08 6.88
#